data_AF-A0AAE0VM25-F1
#
_entry.id   AF-A0AAE0VM25-F1
#
_cell.length_a   1.000
_cell.length_b   1.000
_cell.length_c   1.000
_cell.angle_alpha   90.00
_cell.angle_beta   90.00
_cell.angle_gamma   90.00
#
_symmetry.space_group_name_H-M   'P 1'
#
loop_
_entity.id
_entity.type
_entity.pdbx_description
1 polymer ?
#
loop_
_entity_poly.entity_id
_entity_poly.type
_entity_poly.pdbx_seq_one_letter_code
_entity_poly.pdbx_strand_id
1 'polypeptide(L)'
;MLLPFLVSQASTILGNLPGTELYRDVRSQKQAREIPGVKIVHFPQSLYFVNAETFRSSIYQDTKSPKSIKSAKLKEKHAYENTHMAQIMVDPPEKDAQVVERDGF
;
A
#
# COMPACT_ATOMS: atom_id res chain seq x y z
N MET A 1 4.41 -20.49 37.17
CA MET A 1 4.99 -19.55 36.19
C MET A 1 3.89 -19.30 35.14
N LEU A 2 3.16 -18.19 35.24
CA LEU A 2 2.01 -17.88 34.37
C LEU A 2 2.22 -16.55 33.66
N LEU A 3 1.89 -16.55 32.36
CA LEU A 3 1.87 -15.49 31.33
C LEU A 3 3.10 -15.46 30.40
N PRO A 4 2.86 -15.64 29.08
CA PRO A 4 2.68 -14.45 28.24
C PRO A 4 1.64 -14.63 27.11
N PHE A 5 0.45 -15.16 27.40
CA PHE A 5 -0.71 -14.90 26.54
C PHE A 5 -1.42 -13.65 27.07
N LEU A 6 -0.70 -12.53 27.09
CA LEU A 6 -1.35 -11.23 27.04
C LEU A 6 -2.01 -11.21 25.66
N VAL A 7 -3.26 -11.69 25.59
CA VAL A 7 -4.12 -11.41 24.44
C VAL A 7 -4.08 -9.90 24.31
N SER A 8 -3.30 -9.44 23.34
CA SER A 8 -3.33 -8.07 22.91
C SER A 8 -4.79 -7.78 22.57
N GLN A 9 -5.45 -6.95 23.37
CA GLN A 9 -6.80 -6.46 23.03
C GLN A 9 -6.78 -5.60 21.77
N ALA A 10 -5.60 -5.30 21.21
CA ALA A 10 -5.45 -4.63 19.94
C ALA A 10 -5.73 -5.58 18.76
N SER A 11 -6.16 -4.98 17.66
CA SER A 11 -6.29 -5.65 16.37
C SER A 11 -4.99 -6.33 15.92
N THR A 12 -5.13 -7.31 15.05
CA THR A 12 -4.04 -8.14 14.54
C THR A 12 -4.10 -8.16 13.02
N ILE A 13 -2.94 -8.01 12.37
CA ILE A 13 -2.82 -8.22 10.92
C ILE A 13 -2.61 -9.70 10.65
N LEU A 14 -3.45 -10.27 9.81
CA LEU A 14 -3.35 -11.67 9.42
C LEU A 14 -2.67 -11.83 8.05
N GLY A 15 -1.84 -12.86 7.95
CA GLY A 15 -1.23 -13.31 6.70
C GLY A 15 -1.60 -14.76 6.40
N ASN A 16 -1.61 -15.12 5.12
CA ASN A 16 -1.82 -16.49 4.68
C ASN A 16 -0.58 -17.34 5.01
N LEU A 17 -0.81 -18.55 5.53
CA LEU A 17 0.23 -19.55 5.68
C LEU A 17 0.37 -20.33 4.34
N PRO A 18 1.55 -20.30 3.69
CA PRO A 18 1.73 -20.86 2.35
C PRO A 18 1.29 -22.32 2.25
N GLY A 19 0.59 -22.65 1.15
CA GLY A 19 0.09 -24.01 0.90
C GLY A 19 -1.13 -24.38 1.72
N THR A 20 -1.76 -23.42 2.41
CA THR A 20 -2.97 -23.66 3.21
C THR A 20 -3.98 -22.52 3.06
N GLU A 21 -5.20 -22.74 3.54
CA GLU A 21 -6.24 -21.69 3.65
C GLU A 21 -6.19 -20.94 5.00
N LEU A 22 -5.15 -21.18 5.81
CA LEU A 22 -5.05 -20.65 7.16
C LEU A 22 -4.48 -19.23 7.16
N TYR A 23 -5.09 -18.38 7.98
CA TYR A 23 -4.62 -17.03 8.26
C TYR A 23 -4.18 -16.91 9.73
N ARG A 24 -3.01 -16.31 9.97
CA ARG A 24 -2.40 -16.17 11.30
C ARG A 24 -1.76 -14.79 11.47
N ASP A 25 -1.62 -14.34 12.73
CA ASP A 25 -0.98 -13.06 13.04
C ASP A 25 0.48 -13.06 12.54
N VAL A 26 0.77 -12.16 11.60
CA VAL A 26 2.08 -12.01 10.94
C VAL A 26 3.21 -11.68 11.92
N ARG A 27 2.90 -11.10 13.09
CA ARG A 27 3.87 -10.80 14.14
C ARG A 27 4.28 -12.06 14.90
N SER A 28 3.34 -13.00 15.07
CA SER A 28 3.55 -14.23 15.82
C SER A 28 4.07 -15.38 14.94
N GLN A 29 3.62 -15.44 13.69
CA GLN A 29 3.91 -16.52 12.75
C GLN A 29 4.71 -15.96 11.58
N LYS A 30 6.04 -16.12 11.64
CA LYS A 30 6.98 -15.59 10.63
C LYS A 30 6.74 -16.11 9.21
N GLN A 31 6.05 -17.24 9.07
CA GLN A 31 5.72 -17.83 7.77
C GLN A 31 4.45 -17.23 7.15
N ALA A 32 3.61 -16.55 7.93
CA ALA A 32 2.39 -15.93 7.45
C ALA A 32 2.73 -14.70 6.58
N ARG A 33 2.15 -14.63 5.38
CA ARG A 33 2.43 -13.57 4.40
C ARG A 33 1.18 -12.75 4.12
N GLU A 34 1.31 -11.43 4.16
CA GLU A 34 0.26 -10.54 3.69
C GLU A 34 0.06 -10.67 2.17
N ILE A 35 -1.16 -10.41 1.71
CA ILE A 35 -1.50 -10.41 0.28
C ILE A 35 -1.27 -8.99 -0.26
N PRO A 36 -0.45 -8.81 -1.32
CA PRO A 36 -0.24 -7.50 -1.91
C PRO A 36 -1.56 -6.82 -2.31
N GLY A 37 -1.77 -5.59 -1.83
CA GLY A 37 -2.98 -4.82 -2.10
C GLY A 37 -4.19 -5.16 -1.23
N VAL A 38 -4.11 -6.16 -0.35
CA VAL A 38 -5.19 -6.57 0.55
C VAL A 38 -4.71 -6.63 1.99
N LYS A 39 -5.49 -6.06 2.91
CA LYS A 39 -5.19 -6.12 4.35
C LYS A 39 -6.28 -6.93 5.04
N ILE A 40 -5.89 -7.98 5.76
CA ILE A 40 -6.82 -8.78 6.58
C ILE A 40 -6.55 -8.43 8.04
N VAL A 41 -7.55 -7.86 8.69
CA VAL A 41 -7.45 -7.41 10.08
C VAL A 41 -8.43 -8.21 10.93
N HIS A 42 -7.96 -8.80 12.01
CA HIS A 42 -8.80 -9.46 13.00
C HIS A 42 -8.89 -8.58 14.26
N PHE A 43 -10.12 -8.18 14.57
CA PHE A 43 -10.49 -7.45 15.76
C PHE A 43 -11.22 -8.41 16.71
N PRO A 44 -10.62 -8.80 17.84
CA PRO A 44 -11.12 -9.92 18.65
C PRO A 44 -12.35 -9.59 19.51
N GLN A 45 -12.80 -8.33 19.53
CA GLN A 45 -13.94 -7.89 20.33
C GLN A 45 -15.20 -7.77 19.48
N SER A 46 -16.38 -8.00 20.08
CA SER A 46 -17.68 -7.74 19.43
C SER A 46 -17.83 -6.26 19.09
N LEU A 47 -18.53 -5.93 18.00
CA LEU A 47 -18.82 -4.54 17.65
C LEU A 47 -20.13 -4.07 18.29
N TYR A 48 -20.06 -2.97 19.04
CA TYR A 48 -21.20 -2.31 19.67
C TYR A 48 -20.96 -0.80 19.74
N PHE A 49 -21.98 -0.04 20.14
CA PHE A 49 -21.95 1.42 20.08
C PHE A 49 -20.74 2.05 20.79
N VAL A 50 -20.40 1.56 21.98
CA VAL A 50 -19.33 2.15 22.82
C VAL A 50 -17.94 1.91 22.24
N ASN A 51 -17.70 0.80 21.52
CA ASN A 51 -16.38 0.48 20.97
C ASN A 51 -16.22 0.80 19.48
N ALA A 52 -17.20 1.45 18.86
CA ALA A 52 -17.17 1.80 17.44
C ALA A 52 -15.95 2.69 17.09
N GLU A 53 -15.61 3.66 17.95
CA GLU A 53 -14.47 4.55 17.71
C GLU A 53 -13.13 3.83 17.91
N THR A 54 -13.05 2.93 18.90
CA THR A 54 -11.89 2.08 19.14
C THR A 54 -11.64 1.17 17.94
N PHE A 55 -12.69 0.52 17.43
CA PHE A 55 -12.61 -0.28 16.22
C PHE A 55 -12.09 0.54 15.05
N ARG A 56 -12.71 1.69 14.76
CA ARG A 56 -12.31 2.58 13.66
C ARG A 56 -10.84 3.00 13.75
N SER A 57 -10.41 3.42 14.94
CA SER A 57 -9.03 3.83 15.20
C SER A 57 -8.05 2.69 14.98
N SER A 58 -8.37 1.49 15.46
CA SER A 58 -7.53 0.30 15.30
C SER A 58 -7.33 -0.08 13.83
N ILE A 59 -8.41 -0.07 13.04
CA ILE A 59 -8.34 -0.33 11.60
C ILE A 59 -7.45 0.70 10.88
N TYR A 60 -7.59 1.99 11.20
CA TYR A 60 -6.80 3.04 10.54
C TYR A 60 -5.33 3.02 10.91
N GLN A 61 -4.96 2.61 12.12
CA GLN A 61 -3.56 2.40 12.51
C GLN A 61 -2.95 1.27 11.69
N ASP A 62 -3.69 0.18 11.52
CA ASP A 62 -3.25 -1.05 10.86
C ASP A 62 -3.20 -0.94 9.32
N THR A 63 -4.12 -0.18 8.70
CA THR A 63 -4.24 -0.09 7.23
C THR A 63 -3.80 1.24 6.63
N LYS A 64 -3.59 2.27 7.46
CA LYS A 64 -3.61 3.70 7.10
C LYS A 64 -5.01 4.21 6.76
N SER A 65 -5.26 5.48 7.06
CA SER A 65 -6.54 6.13 6.75
C SER A 65 -6.75 6.31 5.23
N PRO A 66 -8.00 6.28 4.73
CA PRO A 66 -8.26 6.54 3.31
C PRO A 66 -7.74 7.91 2.83
N LYS A 67 -7.79 8.93 3.71
CA LYS A 67 -7.29 10.27 3.40
C LYS A 67 -5.78 10.27 3.18
N SER A 68 -5.02 9.55 4.01
CA SER A 68 -3.57 9.47 3.87
C SER A 68 -3.14 8.64 2.66
N ILE A 69 -3.91 7.63 2.27
CA ILE A 69 -3.66 6.87 1.03
C ILE A 69 -3.86 7.77 -0.20
N LYS A 70 -4.94 8.54 -0.25
CA LYS A 70 -5.22 9.46 -1.37
C LYS A 70 -4.13 10.52 -1.52
N SER A 71 -3.70 11.14 -0.42
CA SER A 71 -2.67 12.19 -0.48
C SER A 71 -1.30 11.64 -0.87
N ALA A 72 -0.93 10.44 -0.41
CA ALA A 72 0.31 9.78 -0.83
C ALA A 72 0.32 9.49 -2.34
N LYS A 73 -0.76 8.92 -2.89
CA LYS A 73 -0.89 8.67 -4.33
C LYS A 73 -0.83 9.95 -5.16
N LEU A 74 -1.44 11.04 -4.69
CA LEU A 74 -1.40 12.32 -5.37
C LEU A 74 0.02 12.90 -5.42
N LYS A 75 0.75 12.83 -4.31
CA LYS A 75 2.16 13.28 -4.24
C LYS A 75 3.07 12.44 -5.14
N GLU A 76 2.88 11.13 -5.17
CA GLU A 76 3.64 10.22 -6.03
C GLU A 76 3.40 10.52 -7.52
N LYS A 77 2.14 10.75 -7.90
CA LYS A 77 1.79 11.18 -9.26
C LYS A 77 2.47 12.50 -9.63
N HIS A 78 2.41 13.52 -8.77
CA HIS A 78 3.05 14.81 -9.03
C HIS A 78 4.58 14.71 -9.07
N ALA A 79 5.19 13.87 -8.23
CA ALA A 79 6.64 13.64 -8.27
C ALA A 79 7.05 13.00 -9.60
N TYR A 80 6.30 11.97 -10.05
CA TYR A 80 6.52 11.34 -11.35
C TYR A 80 6.37 12.33 -12.51
N GLU A 81 5.30 13.12 -12.53
CA GLU A 81 5.06 14.16 -13.54
C GLU A 81 6.20 15.18 -13.57
N ASN A 82 6.62 15.70 -12.42
CA ASN A 82 7.70 16.68 -12.36
C ASN A 82 9.05 16.11 -12.82
N THR A 83 9.37 14.87 -12.47
CA THR A 83 10.61 14.21 -12.94
C THR A 83 10.56 13.90 -14.44
N HIS A 84 9.42 13.41 -14.96
CA HIS A 84 9.27 13.14 -16.39
C HIS A 84 9.35 14.42 -17.24
N MET A 85 8.70 15.50 -16.81
CA MET A 85 8.76 16.78 -17.51
C MET A 85 10.17 17.38 -17.48
N ALA A 86 10.88 17.26 -16.36
CA ALA A 86 12.27 17.73 -16.26
C ALA A 86 13.20 16.95 -17.20
N GLN A 87 13.04 15.64 -17.33
CA GLN A 87 13.85 14.83 -18.24
C GLN A 87 13.59 15.18 -19.72
N ILE A 88 12.33 15.44 -20.09
CA ILE A 88 11.94 15.88 -21.46
C ILE A 88 12.51 17.27 -21.80
N MET A 89 12.74 18.12 -20.80
CA MET A 89 13.32 19.46 -21.01
C MET A 89 14.86 19.46 -21.08
N VAL A 90 15.53 18.40 -20.60
CA VAL A 90 17.00 18.28 -20.60
C VAL A 90 17.53 17.75 -21.93
N ASP A 91 16.75 16.90 -22.62
CA ASP A 91 17.09 16.38 -23.94
C ASP A 91 16.10 16.93 -24.99
N PRO A 92 16.44 18.02 -25.72
CA PRO A 92 15.60 18.45 -26.85
C PRO A 92 15.52 17.29 -27.85
N PRO A 93 14.35 17.00 -28.46
CA PRO A 93 14.26 15.96 -29.47
C PRO A 93 15.20 16.36 -30.60
N GLU A 94 16.28 15.59 -30.80
CA GLU A 94 17.08 15.69 -32.00
C GLU A 94 16.12 15.56 -33.18
N LYS A 95 15.94 16.67 -33.89
CA LYS A 95 15.23 16.66 -35.15
C LYS A 95 16.12 15.90 -36.12
N ASP A 96 15.84 14.62 -36.30
CA ASP A 96 16.13 13.91 -37.54
C ASP A 96 15.23 14.50 -38.64
N ALA A 97 15.44 15.78 -38.95
CA ALA A 97 14.99 16.40 -40.17
C ALA A 97 15.94 15.94 -41.28
N GLN A 98 15.82 14.69 -41.70
CA GLN A 98 16.23 14.34 -43.05
C GLN A 98 15.18 14.93 -43.99
N VAL A 99 15.42 16.17 -44.40
CA VAL A 99 14.84 16.73 -45.62
C VAL A 99 15.41 15.89 -46.75
N VAL A 100 14.64 14.91 -47.20
CA VAL A 100 14.92 14.20 -48.44
C VAL A 100 14.79 15.23 -49.56
N GLU A 101 15.91 15.75 -50.03
CA GLU A 101 15.99 16.45 -51.30
C GLU A 101 15.44 15.51 -52.37
N ARG A 102 14.27 15.86 -52.92
CA ARG A 102 13.74 15.23 -54.13
C ARG A 102 14.28 16.01 -55.31
N ASP A 103 15.46 15.64 -55.75
CA ASP A 103 15.89 15.91 -57.12
C ASP A 103 15.02 15.08 -58.08
N GLY A 104 14.38 15.76 -59.04
CA GLY A 104 13.74 15.08 -60.16
C GLY A 104 12.62 15.86 -60.83
N PHE A 105 12.98 16.84 -61.67
CA PHE A 105 12.58 16.90 -63.08
C PHE A 105 13.58 17.76 -63.87
#